data_AF-A0A3D3JML2-F1
#
_entry.id   AF-A0A3D3JML2-F1
#
_cell.length_a   1.000
_cell.length_b   1.000
_cell.length_c   1.000
_cell.angle_alpha   90.00
_cell.angle_beta   90.00
_cell.angle_gamma   90.00
#
_symmetry.space_group_name_H-M   'P 1'
#
loop_
_entity.id
_entity.type
_entity.pdbx_description
1 polymer ?
#
loop_
_entity_poly.entity_id
_entity_poly.type
_entity_poly.pdbx_seq_one_letter_code
_entity_poly.pdbx_strand_id
1 'polypeptide(L)'
;MLTKIGNEQWDFVDADGEQIALPPADDPAADIRFPTTWRVFGPLPDKSKVAPLQIITGRDVPDVVTALRALPETLTIDGETLSGQDVELDGNSLDLNRFCEAYSTVFFDAFGDLAARVGRQAYVFAELELDEETVVPFGAGSDFWMQWWIDGQPVYDTLDGGNKMHPPTHTDHSFRCTMAAGKHLLAVRLISGQTSWVLETGVLTPREEALSRITVSDRWQFLPDFDEIRPPYSRDSLGQTSLDWGHTMAINTDRCLAEETIECEFKMTGEANFGIILGAQDNGHYYTVQIPRWGQLWRARAFWAGICMADGSGHLRNLQMQLVPYVVCQWNTWIHLKVERRGNCIQTWIDGTKGPSVVDDTYGPGRVGITGFTRYTVRHLRIDGEAVDRPEWQAGDHRGQPWFLPVPTDDTHVLQGSGELLHLSDDEILMVLDDQRP
;
A
#
# COMPACT_ATOMS: atom_id res chain seq x y z
N MET A 1 22.62 1.39 -10.15
CA MET A 1 23.77 1.84 -9.33
C MET A 1 23.83 0.93 -8.12
N LEU A 2 24.99 0.41 -7.74
CA LEU A 2 25.07 -0.50 -6.60
C LEU A 2 24.96 0.26 -5.28
N THR A 3 24.06 -0.19 -4.42
CA THR A 3 23.79 0.42 -3.12
C THR A 3 24.10 -0.58 -2.03
N LYS A 4 24.84 -0.14 -1.01
CA LYS A 4 25.14 -0.97 0.14
C LYS A 4 24.02 -0.84 1.18
N ILE A 5 23.38 -1.96 1.51
CA ILE A 5 22.38 -2.08 2.57
C ILE A 5 22.93 -3.05 3.62
N GLY A 6 23.07 -2.59 4.85
CA GLY A 6 23.78 -3.32 5.88
C GLY A 6 25.20 -3.68 5.44
N ASN A 7 25.47 -4.98 5.32
CA ASN A 7 26.76 -5.51 4.88
C ASN A 7 26.77 -6.00 3.42
N GLU A 8 25.67 -5.84 2.69
CA GLU A 8 25.49 -6.45 1.37
C GLU A 8 25.26 -5.38 0.30
N GLN A 9 25.71 -5.65 -0.92
CA GLN A 9 25.47 -4.82 -2.10
C GLN A 9 24.23 -5.29 -2.85
N TRP A 10 23.42 -4.31 -3.25
CA TRP A 10 22.19 -4.50 -3.98
C TRP A 10 22.18 -3.66 -5.26
N ASP A 11 21.70 -4.25 -6.35
CA ASP A 11 21.32 -3.53 -7.56
C ASP A 11 19.80 -3.39 -7.59
N PHE A 12 19.36 -2.15 -7.48
CA PHE A 12 17.95 -1.79 -7.51
C PHE A 12 17.45 -1.41 -8.90
N VAL A 13 18.35 -1.33 -9.90
CA VAL A 13 18.05 -1.07 -11.32
C VAL A 13 17.35 0.26 -11.61
N ASP A 14 16.10 0.42 -11.18
CA ASP A 14 15.16 1.50 -11.49
C ASP A 14 14.96 2.51 -10.35
N ALA A 15 15.40 2.20 -9.13
CA ALA A 15 15.31 3.08 -7.97
C ALA A 15 16.59 3.06 -7.14
N ASP A 16 16.68 3.95 -6.15
CA ASP A 16 17.66 3.81 -5.08
C ASP A 16 17.08 2.98 -3.92
N GLY A 17 17.94 2.58 -2.99
CA GLY A 17 17.50 2.00 -1.72
C GLY A 17 18.12 2.69 -0.51
N GLU A 18 17.54 2.41 0.64
CA GLU A 18 18.00 2.86 1.94
C GLU A 18 17.67 1.86 3.05
N GLN A 19 18.49 1.88 4.10
CA GLN A 19 18.20 1.19 5.34
C GLN A 19 17.71 2.22 6.35
N ILE A 20 16.54 1.97 6.94
CA ILE A 20 15.93 2.86 7.93
C ILE A 20 15.85 2.10 9.24
N ALA A 21 16.66 2.54 10.21
CA ALA A 21 16.53 2.09 11.60
C ALA A 21 15.51 2.99 12.30
N LEU A 22 14.57 2.39 13.00
CA LEU A 22 13.58 3.13 13.76
C LEU A 22 14.13 3.54 15.13
N PRO A 23 13.60 4.62 15.72
CA PRO A 23 13.82 4.92 17.12
C PRO A 23 13.48 3.73 18.03
N PRO A 24 14.16 3.58 19.19
CA PRO A 24 13.88 2.50 20.14
C PRO A 24 12.40 2.44 20.52
N ALA A 25 11.87 1.23 20.73
CA ALA A 25 10.46 1.03 21.06
C ALA A 25 10.07 1.54 22.46
N ASP A 26 11.06 1.74 23.34
CA ASP A 26 10.93 2.25 24.70
C ASP A 26 11.10 3.78 24.80
N ASP A 27 11.34 4.47 23.67
CA ASP A 27 11.37 5.93 23.64
C ASP A 27 9.92 6.45 23.81
N PRO A 28 9.59 7.03 24.98
CA PRO A 28 8.21 7.36 25.30
C PRO A 28 7.71 8.47 24.37
N ALA A 29 6.39 8.49 24.14
CA ALA A 29 5.76 9.69 23.62
C ALA A 29 6.04 10.86 24.57
N ALA A 30 5.98 12.09 24.04
CA ALA A 30 5.94 13.27 24.90
C ALA A 30 4.84 13.07 25.96
N ASP A 31 5.11 13.46 27.21
CA ASP A 31 4.17 13.33 28.33
C ASP A 31 3.00 14.30 28.15
N ILE A 32 2.12 13.94 27.21
CA ILE A 32 0.99 14.72 26.76
C ILE A 32 -0.25 13.90 27.04
N ARG A 33 -1.10 14.44 27.90
CA ARG A 33 -2.35 13.79 28.28
C ARG A 33 -3.40 14.04 27.19
N PHE A 34 -3.38 13.19 26.17
CA PHE A 34 -4.29 13.30 25.04
C PHE A 34 -5.76 13.09 25.46
N PRO A 35 -6.72 13.86 24.92
CA PRO A 35 -8.12 13.75 25.30
C PRO A 35 -8.72 12.40 24.88
N THR A 36 -9.37 11.72 25.82
CA THR A 36 -10.08 10.45 25.57
C THR A 36 -11.55 10.67 25.21
N THR A 37 -12.14 11.80 25.58
CA THR A 37 -13.54 12.12 25.27
C THR A 37 -13.61 13.16 24.16
N TRP A 38 -14.37 12.84 23.11
CA TRP A 38 -14.60 13.71 21.96
C TRP A 38 -16.09 14.01 21.81
N ARG A 39 -16.41 15.29 21.57
CA ARG A 39 -17.77 15.73 21.31
C ARG A 39 -18.06 15.71 19.82
N VAL A 40 -19.06 14.93 19.43
CA VAL A 40 -19.45 14.69 18.04
C VAL A 40 -20.71 15.47 17.69
N PHE A 41 -20.69 16.13 16.53
CA PHE A 41 -21.82 16.79 15.90
C PHE A 41 -22.05 16.18 14.51
N GLY A 42 -23.09 15.36 14.39
CA GLY A 42 -23.43 14.64 13.17
C GLY A 42 -24.32 13.42 13.46
N PRO A 43 -24.66 12.63 12.43
CA PRO A 43 -24.22 12.78 11.05
C PRO A 43 -24.98 13.89 10.31
N LEU A 44 -24.27 14.63 9.45
CA LEU A 44 -24.84 15.58 8.49
C LEU A 44 -24.97 14.91 7.11
N PRO A 45 -25.99 15.27 6.31
CA PRO A 45 -26.19 14.72 4.97
C PRO A 45 -25.00 15.01 4.05
N ASP A 46 -24.82 14.16 3.04
CA ASP A 46 -23.76 14.33 2.05
C ASP A 46 -23.95 15.65 1.28
N LYS A 47 -22.95 16.52 1.42
CA LYS A 47 -22.79 17.76 0.66
C LYS A 47 -21.48 17.79 -0.11
N SER A 48 -20.65 16.76 0.07
CA SER A 48 -19.34 16.66 -0.54
C SER A 48 -19.47 15.92 -1.86
N LYS A 49 -19.38 16.64 -2.98
CA LYS A 49 -19.27 15.97 -4.28
C LYS A 49 -17.94 15.21 -4.33
N VAL A 50 -18.02 13.89 -4.15
CA VAL A 50 -16.90 12.97 -4.38
C VAL A 50 -16.77 12.77 -5.89
N ALA A 51 -15.69 13.28 -6.46
CA ALA A 51 -15.37 13.07 -7.88
C ALA A 51 -15.00 11.58 -8.13
N PRO A 52 -15.01 11.10 -9.40
CA PRO A 52 -14.65 9.72 -9.76
C PRO A 52 -13.29 9.22 -9.21
N LEU A 53 -12.40 10.15 -8.84
CA LEU A 53 -11.08 9.88 -8.26
C LEU A 53 -11.03 9.99 -6.72
N GLN A 54 -12.16 9.90 -6.02
CA GLN A 54 -12.21 10.02 -4.54
C GLN A 54 -11.69 11.38 -4.02
N ILE A 55 -11.85 12.44 -4.81
CA ILE A 55 -11.47 13.81 -4.45
C ILE A 55 -12.70 14.55 -3.92
N ILE A 56 -12.55 15.23 -2.78
CA ILE A 56 -13.58 16.12 -2.25
C ILE A 56 -13.45 17.49 -2.88
N THR A 57 -14.43 17.89 -3.69
CA THR A 57 -14.44 19.19 -4.39
C THR A 57 -15.07 20.33 -3.57
N GLY A 58 -15.79 20.00 -2.48
CA GLY A 58 -16.38 20.95 -1.54
C GLY A 58 -15.49 21.18 -0.32
N ARG A 59 -14.45 22.02 -0.49
CA ARG A 59 -13.48 22.35 0.58
C ARG A 59 -13.95 23.44 1.54
N ASP A 60 -15.17 23.96 1.36
CA ASP A 60 -15.70 25.02 2.19
C ASP A 60 -15.67 24.60 3.67
N VAL A 61 -14.98 25.41 4.47
CA VAL A 61 -14.91 25.27 5.92
C VAL A 61 -16.01 26.17 6.47
N PRO A 62 -16.96 25.65 7.26
CA PRO A 62 -17.91 26.51 7.93
C PRO A 62 -17.17 27.53 8.80
N ASP A 63 -17.45 28.83 8.63
CA ASP A 63 -16.88 29.92 9.43
C ASP A 63 -16.98 29.68 10.95
N VAL A 64 -17.97 28.89 11.37
CA VAL A 64 -18.17 28.50 12.76
C VAL A 64 -16.96 27.72 13.31
N VAL A 65 -16.31 26.85 12.54
CA VAL A 65 -15.17 26.05 13.02
C VAL A 65 -13.95 26.93 13.25
N THR A 66 -13.69 27.89 12.35
CA THR A 66 -12.54 28.79 12.45
C THR A 66 -12.71 29.85 13.52
N ALA A 67 -13.94 30.16 13.92
CA ALA A 67 -14.26 31.11 14.99
C ALA A 67 -14.24 30.49 16.40
N LEU A 68 -14.32 29.16 16.53
CA LEU A 68 -14.36 28.48 17.83
C LEU A 68 -12.97 28.48 18.52
N ARG A 69 -12.99 28.69 19.83
CA ARG A 69 -11.80 28.67 20.71
C ARG A 69 -11.99 27.82 21.97
N ALA A 70 -13.18 27.27 22.16
CA ALA A 70 -13.55 26.43 23.28
C ALA A 70 -14.55 25.37 22.81
N LEU A 71 -14.67 24.28 23.57
CA LEU A 71 -15.57 23.18 23.23
C LEU A 71 -17.04 23.64 23.17
N PRO A 72 -17.72 23.58 22.01
CA PRO A 72 -19.11 23.99 21.92
C PRO A 72 -20.05 22.97 22.58
N GLU A 73 -21.18 23.43 23.13
CA GLU A 73 -22.31 22.55 23.51
C GLU A 73 -23.21 22.26 22.31
N THR A 74 -23.41 23.27 21.47
CA THR A 74 -24.19 23.21 20.23
C THR A 74 -23.38 23.77 19.08
N LEU A 75 -23.57 23.21 17.90
CA LEU A 75 -22.89 23.65 16.68
C LEU A 75 -23.90 23.94 15.58
N THR A 76 -23.88 25.15 15.03
CA THR A 76 -24.73 25.51 13.90
C THR A 76 -23.95 25.39 12.60
N ILE A 77 -24.34 24.46 11.74
CA ILE A 77 -23.76 24.25 10.41
C ILE A 77 -24.88 24.35 9.38
N ASP A 78 -24.71 25.20 8.37
CA ASP A 78 -25.67 25.41 7.29
C ASP A 78 -27.11 25.69 7.75
N GLY A 79 -27.25 26.42 8.86
CA GLY A 79 -28.55 26.78 9.45
C GLY A 79 -29.18 25.70 10.33
N GLU A 80 -28.60 24.50 10.40
CA GLU A 80 -29.01 23.44 11.32
C GLU A 80 -28.19 23.53 12.61
N THR A 81 -28.85 23.49 13.78
CA THR A 81 -28.18 23.50 15.08
C THR A 81 -28.20 22.10 15.68
N LEU A 82 -27.01 21.53 15.84
CA LEU A 82 -26.79 20.20 16.39
C LEU A 82 -26.41 20.29 17.86
N SER A 83 -26.89 19.35 18.66
CA SER A 83 -26.41 19.14 20.04
C SER A 83 -25.25 18.14 20.02
N GLY A 84 -24.21 18.42 20.81
CA GLY A 84 -23.04 17.56 20.88
C GLY A 84 -23.32 16.27 21.62
N GLN A 85 -22.71 15.18 21.16
CA GLN A 85 -22.72 13.88 21.82
C GLN A 85 -21.29 13.49 22.21
N ASP A 86 -21.05 13.25 23.49
CA ASP A 86 -19.73 12.86 23.98
C ASP A 86 -19.48 11.37 23.70
N VAL A 87 -18.29 11.09 23.20
CA VAL A 87 -17.85 9.77 22.73
C VAL A 87 -16.47 9.50 23.28
N GLU A 88 -16.29 8.37 23.95
CA GLU A 88 -14.98 7.93 24.40
C GLU A 88 -14.20 7.28 23.25
N LEU A 89 -12.91 7.58 23.19
CA LEU A 89 -11.93 6.84 22.40
C LEU A 89 -11.74 5.45 23.00
N ASP A 90 -11.77 4.44 22.15
CA ASP A 90 -11.31 3.09 22.48
C ASP A 90 -9.86 2.93 21.97
N GLY A 91 -8.91 3.08 22.89
CA GLY A 91 -7.50 3.25 22.51
C GLY A 91 -7.31 4.54 21.71
N ASN A 92 -7.02 4.40 20.42
CA ASN A 92 -6.86 5.54 19.49
C ASN A 92 -8.08 5.72 18.57
N SER A 93 -9.11 4.89 18.72
CA SER A 93 -10.23 4.81 17.77
C SER A 93 -11.47 5.53 18.28
N LEU A 94 -12.00 6.43 17.45
CA LEU A 94 -13.32 7.05 17.59
C LEU A 94 -14.27 6.43 16.58
N ASP A 95 -15.11 5.50 17.03
CA ASP A 95 -16.05 4.80 16.16
C ASP A 95 -17.34 5.61 15.94
N LEU A 96 -17.52 6.13 14.73
CA LEU A 96 -18.73 6.84 14.31
C LEU A 96 -19.75 5.93 13.60
N ASN A 97 -19.44 4.66 13.38
CA ASN A 97 -20.36 3.73 12.72
C ASN A 97 -21.69 3.65 13.46
N ARG A 98 -21.67 3.75 14.80
CA ARG A 98 -22.86 3.76 15.66
C ARG A 98 -23.84 4.90 15.40
N PHE A 99 -23.38 6.01 14.80
CA PHE A 99 -24.23 7.14 14.43
C PHE A 99 -24.89 6.98 13.06
N CYS A 100 -24.54 5.92 12.33
CA CYS A 100 -25.19 5.54 11.09
C CYS A 100 -25.84 4.15 11.29
N GLU A 101 -27.17 4.07 11.24
CA GLU A 101 -27.93 2.80 11.35
C GLU A 101 -27.58 1.75 10.26
N ALA A 102 -26.61 2.02 9.38
CA ALA A 102 -26.37 1.28 8.14
C ALA A 102 -25.01 0.54 8.05
N TYR A 103 -24.07 0.64 9.00
CA TYR A 103 -22.83 -0.16 8.93
C TYR A 103 -23.08 -1.59 9.46
N SER A 104 -23.92 -2.34 8.75
CA SER A 104 -24.00 -3.80 8.85
C SER A 104 -22.68 -4.40 8.32
N THR A 105 -22.08 -5.31 9.08
CA THR A 105 -20.77 -5.95 8.85
C THR A 105 -20.70 -6.86 7.62
N VAL A 106 -21.69 -6.80 6.72
CA VAL A 106 -21.81 -7.69 5.57
C VAL A 106 -21.57 -6.90 4.28
N PHE A 107 -20.36 -7.01 3.76
CA PHE A 107 -19.86 -6.43 2.49
C PHE A 107 -20.70 -6.73 1.21
N PHE A 108 -21.85 -7.40 1.31
CA PHE A 108 -22.66 -7.86 0.17
C PHE A 108 -24.12 -7.40 0.18
N ASP A 109 -24.60 -6.77 1.24
CA ASP A 109 -25.95 -6.21 1.22
C ASP A 109 -25.93 -4.85 0.51
N ALA A 110 -26.28 -4.92 -0.78
CA ALA A 110 -26.60 -3.84 -1.70
C ALA A 110 -25.43 -2.92 -2.13
N PHE A 111 -24.87 -3.20 -3.31
CA PHE A 111 -24.16 -2.21 -4.14
C PHE A 111 -24.94 -0.89 -4.33
N GLY A 112 -26.26 -0.87 -4.09
CA GLY A 112 -27.09 0.33 -4.10
C GLY A 112 -27.04 1.19 -2.82
N ASP A 113 -26.62 0.65 -1.67
CA ASP A 113 -26.66 1.35 -0.37
C ASP A 113 -25.27 1.82 0.11
N LEU A 114 -24.18 1.30 -0.47
CA LEU A 114 -22.81 1.78 -0.26
C LEU A 114 -22.60 3.22 -0.73
N ALA A 115 -23.24 3.63 -1.83
CA ALA A 115 -23.16 5.00 -2.35
C ALA A 115 -23.87 6.02 -1.45
N ALA A 116 -24.92 5.61 -0.71
CA ALA A 116 -25.66 6.47 0.22
C ALA A 116 -24.91 6.76 1.54
N ARG A 117 -23.77 6.10 1.74
CA ARG A 117 -22.94 6.19 2.95
C ARG A 117 -21.74 7.11 2.77
N VAL A 118 -21.23 7.24 1.55
CA VAL A 118 -20.10 8.10 1.23
C VAL A 118 -20.48 9.57 1.41
N GLY A 119 -19.55 10.38 1.93
CA GLY A 119 -19.71 11.83 1.93
C GLY A 119 -20.51 12.39 3.12
N ARG A 120 -21.07 11.54 3.99
CA ARG A 120 -21.65 11.99 5.27
C ARG A 120 -20.58 12.64 6.12
N GLN A 121 -20.98 13.63 6.90
CA GLN A 121 -20.04 14.47 7.63
C GLN A 121 -20.34 14.50 9.12
N ALA A 122 -19.28 14.57 9.90
CA ALA A 122 -19.34 14.78 11.34
C ALA A 122 -18.21 15.73 11.72
N TYR A 123 -18.48 16.60 12.68
CA TYR A 123 -17.47 17.44 13.28
C TYR A 123 -17.23 16.94 14.69
N VAL A 124 -15.98 16.64 15.02
CA VAL A 124 -15.59 16.12 16.31
C VAL A 124 -14.62 17.08 16.97
N PHE A 125 -14.80 17.33 18.26
CA PHE A 125 -14.04 18.31 19.02
C PHE A 125 -13.53 17.71 20.32
N ALA A 126 -12.33 18.11 20.73
CA ALA A 126 -11.79 17.82 22.03
C ALA A 126 -10.91 18.97 22.50
N GLU A 127 -10.64 19.05 23.80
CA GLU A 127 -9.72 20.03 24.36
C GLU A 127 -8.45 19.34 24.84
N LEU A 128 -7.31 19.89 24.45
CA LEU A 128 -6.00 19.48 24.91
C LEU A 128 -5.44 20.57 25.83
N GLU A 129 -4.99 20.21 27.01
CA GLU A 129 -4.35 21.12 27.96
C GLU A 129 -2.86 20.80 28.05
N LEU A 130 -2.02 21.83 27.94
CA LEU A 130 -0.57 21.74 27.98
C LEU A 130 -0.03 22.64 29.10
N ASP A 131 0.92 22.13 29.88
CA ASP A 131 1.54 22.89 30.97
C ASP A 131 2.60 23.88 30.46
N GLU A 132 3.18 23.61 29.30
CA GLU A 132 4.22 24.42 28.66
C GLU A 132 4.10 24.42 27.14
N GLU A 133 4.84 25.31 26.48
CA GLU A 133 4.93 25.30 25.02
C GLU A 133 5.51 23.96 24.55
N THR A 134 4.74 23.23 23.75
CA THR A 134 5.04 21.86 23.37
C THR A 134 4.87 21.67 21.87
N VAL A 135 5.80 20.95 21.24
CA VAL A 135 5.60 20.44 19.87
C VAL A 135 4.89 19.10 19.97
N VAL A 136 3.63 19.06 19.55
CA VAL A 136 2.80 17.85 19.63
C VAL A 136 2.85 17.09 18.30
N PRO A 137 3.37 15.85 18.26
CA PRO A 137 3.35 15.00 17.07
C PRO A 137 2.00 14.26 16.99
N PHE A 138 1.04 14.82 16.27
CA PHE A 138 -0.27 14.19 16.08
C PHE A 138 -0.20 13.05 15.09
N GLY A 139 -0.86 11.95 15.45
CA GLY A 139 -1.20 10.85 14.57
C GLY A 139 -2.66 10.95 14.11
N ALA A 140 -2.91 10.65 12.84
CA ALA A 140 -4.24 10.70 12.29
C ALA A 140 -4.44 9.64 11.19
N GLY A 141 -5.61 9.00 11.20
CA GLY A 141 -6.13 8.14 10.14
C GLY A 141 -7.66 8.15 10.15
N SER A 142 -8.29 7.87 9.02
CA SER A 142 -9.76 7.89 8.89
C SER A 142 -10.24 6.96 7.79
N ASP A 143 -11.48 6.48 7.89
CA ASP A 143 -12.22 5.94 6.75
C ASP A 143 -13.33 6.96 6.37
N PHE A 144 -13.09 7.91 5.48
CA PHE A 144 -11.97 7.97 4.53
C PHE A 144 -11.28 9.33 4.43
N TRP A 145 -12.00 10.44 4.64
CA TRP A 145 -11.38 11.76 4.63
C TRP A 145 -11.46 12.43 6.00
N MET A 146 -10.47 13.27 6.27
CA MET A 146 -10.40 14.09 7.46
C MET A 146 -9.81 15.46 7.14
N GLN A 147 -10.21 16.46 7.92
CA GLN A 147 -9.63 17.80 7.92
C GLN A 147 -9.53 18.28 9.37
N TRP A 148 -8.36 18.76 9.75
CA TRP A 148 -7.98 19.09 11.12
C TRP A 148 -7.76 20.58 11.31
N TRP A 149 -8.24 21.08 12.45
CA TRP A 149 -7.94 22.42 12.95
C TRP A 149 -7.49 22.36 14.41
N ILE A 150 -6.61 23.30 14.76
CA ILE A 150 -6.22 23.59 16.14
C ILE A 150 -6.47 25.08 16.37
N ASP A 151 -7.29 25.41 17.36
CA ASP A 151 -7.73 26.79 17.66
C ASP A 151 -8.28 27.54 16.43
N GLY A 152 -8.98 26.80 15.57
CA GLY A 152 -9.58 27.31 14.33
C GLY A 152 -8.60 27.50 13.18
N GLN A 153 -7.30 27.18 13.33
CA GLN A 153 -6.33 27.19 12.24
C GLN A 153 -6.24 25.80 11.58
N PRO A 154 -6.34 25.70 10.24
CA PRO A 154 -6.19 24.42 9.55
C PRO A 154 -4.74 23.93 9.65
N VAL A 155 -4.56 22.66 10.05
CA VAL A 155 -3.22 22.09 10.27
C VAL A 155 -2.93 20.85 9.42
N TYR A 156 -3.97 20.10 9.01
CA TYR A 156 -3.80 18.88 8.23
C TYR A 156 -5.09 18.48 7.51
N ASP A 157 -5.00 17.83 6.36
CA ASP A 157 -6.15 17.22 5.69
C ASP A 157 -5.77 16.08 4.75
N THR A 158 -6.76 15.25 4.43
CA THR A 158 -6.66 14.18 3.43
C THR A 158 -7.66 14.35 2.31
N LEU A 159 -8.21 15.55 2.10
CA LEU A 159 -9.29 15.79 1.13
C LEU A 159 -8.87 15.43 -0.31
N ASP A 160 -7.56 15.49 -0.57
CA ASP A 160 -6.92 15.06 -1.81
C ASP A 160 -6.52 13.58 -1.76
N GLY A 161 -7.48 12.72 -2.12
CA GLY A 161 -7.26 11.28 -2.30
C GLY A 161 -7.49 10.41 -1.06
N GLY A 162 -7.96 11.00 0.05
CA GLY A 162 -8.37 10.30 1.26
C GLY A 162 -7.22 9.67 2.05
N ASN A 163 -7.57 8.76 2.96
CA ASN A 163 -6.62 8.17 3.89
C ASN A 163 -5.57 7.27 3.22
N LYS A 164 -5.91 6.64 2.09
CA LYS A 164 -5.08 5.73 1.28
C LYS A 164 -4.60 4.43 1.96
N MET A 165 -4.71 4.33 3.28
CA MET A 165 -4.35 3.16 4.09
C MET A 165 -5.60 2.44 4.62
N HIS A 166 -5.56 1.11 4.65
CA HIS A 166 -6.65 0.27 5.16
C HIS A 166 -6.11 -1.03 5.80
N PRO A 167 -6.58 -1.42 7.01
CA PRO A 167 -7.47 -0.63 7.88
C PRO A 167 -6.80 0.67 8.34
N PRO A 168 -7.57 1.74 8.63
CA PRO A 168 -7.00 2.99 9.09
C PRO A 168 -6.31 2.82 10.45
N THR A 169 -5.25 3.58 10.69
CA THR A 169 -4.53 3.63 11.97
C THR A 169 -4.10 5.07 12.29
N HIS A 170 -3.81 5.37 13.55
CA HIS A 170 -3.31 6.71 13.94
C HIS A 170 -1.91 6.99 13.38
N THR A 171 -1.22 5.98 12.83
CA THR A 171 0.10 6.11 12.22
C THR A 171 0.06 6.36 10.71
N ASP A 172 -1.13 6.40 10.10
CA ASP A 172 -1.27 6.57 8.65
C ASP A 172 -0.72 7.92 8.17
N HIS A 173 -0.99 8.96 8.96
CA HIS A 173 -0.53 10.33 8.73
C HIS A 173 0.02 10.92 10.03
N SER A 174 1.04 11.77 9.90
CA SER A 174 1.61 12.51 11.01
C SER A 174 1.83 13.97 10.67
N PHE A 175 1.56 14.86 11.63
CA PHE A 175 1.87 16.28 11.53
C PHE A 175 2.26 16.82 12.90
N ARG A 176 3.05 17.89 12.93
CA ARG A 176 3.50 18.54 14.16
C ARG A 176 2.87 19.91 14.28
N CYS A 177 2.40 20.25 15.48
CA CYS A 177 1.97 21.60 15.81
C CYS A 177 2.73 22.09 17.05
N THR A 178 3.31 23.29 16.98
CA THR A 178 3.84 23.96 18.17
C THR A 178 2.69 24.71 18.83
N MET A 179 2.41 24.35 20.08
CA MET A 179 1.27 24.85 20.84
C MET A 179 1.78 25.48 22.12
N ALA A 180 1.22 26.62 22.52
CA ALA A 180 1.61 27.31 23.75
C ALA A 180 1.14 26.54 25.00
N ALA A 181 1.55 27.00 26.18
CA ALA A 181 0.92 26.54 27.42
C ALA A 181 -0.55 26.96 27.47
N GLY A 182 -1.41 26.09 27.96
CA GLY A 182 -2.83 26.33 28.16
C GLY A 182 -3.74 25.37 27.41
N LYS A 183 -5.01 25.76 27.29
CA LYS A 183 -6.07 24.96 26.70
C LYS A 183 -6.22 25.25 25.21
N HIS A 184 -6.24 24.21 24.41
CA HIS A 184 -6.36 24.26 22.97
C HIS A 184 -7.55 23.43 22.48
N LEU A 185 -8.27 23.95 21.49
CA LEU A 185 -9.39 23.26 20.87
C LEU A 185 -8.90 22.48 19.64
N LEU A 186 -9.02 21.15 19.70
CA LEU A 186 -8.88 20.27 18.55
C LEU A 186 -10.24 20.16 17.86
N ALA A 187 -10.25 20.30 16.53
CA ALA A 187 -11.45 20.09 15.72
C ALA A 187 -11.10 19.25 14.50
N VAL A 188 -11.94 18.26 14.21
CA VAL A 188 -11.78 17.40 13.02
C VAL A 188 -13.11 17.28 12.30
N ARG A 189 -13.11 17.55 11.00
CA ARG A 189 -14.22 17.22 10.11
C ARG A 189 -13.91 15.87 9.51
N LEU A 190 -14.78 14.91 9.76
CA LEU A 190 -14.69 13.56 9.22
C LEU A 190 -15.70 13.41 8.10
N ILE A 191 -15.28 12.81 7.00
CA ILE A 191 -16.13 12.52 5.85
C ILE A 191 -16.05 11.02 5.60
N SER A 192 -17.20 10.35 5.66
CA SER A 192 -17.29 8.89 5.63
C SER A 192 -16.88 8.30 4.28
N GLY A 193 -16.14 7.19 4.36
CA GLY A 193 -15.86 6.30 3.25
C GLY A 193 -17.01 5.33 2.95
N GLN A 194 -16.72 4.33 2.10
CA GLN A 194 -17.66 3.27 1.76
C GLN A 194 -17.79 2.20 2.84
N THR A 195 -16.70 1.92 3.57
CA THR A 195 -16.56 0.68 4.35
C THR A 195 -16.85 0.88 5.84
N SER A 196 -16.31 1.94 6.42
CA SER A 196 -16.50 2.31 7.81
C SER A 196 -16.46 3.83 7.98
N TRP A 197 -16.72 4.30 9.20
CA TRP A 197 -16.52 5.69 9.58
C TRP A 197 -15.89 5.77 10.96
N VAL A 198 -14.57 5.89 10.97
CA VAL A 198 -13.75 5.94 12.18
C VAL A 198 -12.73 7.06 12.06
N LEU A 199 -12.31 7.61 13.21
CA LEU A 199 -11.12 8.43 13.33
C LEU A 199 -10.13 7.71 14.23
N GLU A 200 -8.93 7.47 13.73
CA GLU A 200 -7.81 6.95 14.49
C GLU A 200 -6.87 8.09 14.81
N THR A 201 -6.66 8.42 16.09
CA THR A 201 -5.82 9.56 16.46
C THR A 201 -5.19 9.44 17.85
N GLY A 202 -4.07 10.14 18.04
CA GLY A 202 -3.33 10.18 19.29
C GLY A 202 -2.06 11.02 19.17
N VAL A 203 -1.24 10.99 20.21
CA VAL A 203 0.14 11.51 20.19
C VAL A 203 1.08 10.38 19.78
N LEU A 204 1.88 10.61 18.75
CA LEU A 204 2.84 9.63 18.26
C LEU A 204 4.08 9.61 19.15
N THR A 205 4.55 8.40 19.44
CA THR A 205 5.94 8.18 19.84
C THR A 205 6.90 8.54 18.70
N PRO A 206 8.19 8.80 18.97
CA PRO A 206 9.19 9.00 17.92
C PRO A 206 9.24 7.83 16.91
N ARG A 207 9.02 6.60 17.39
CA ARG A 207 8.97 5.40 16.55
C ARG A 207 7.77 5.39 15.62
N GLU A 208 6.58 5.71 16.12
CA GLU A 208 5.37 5.78 15.31
C GLU A 208 5.40 6.94 14.30
N GLU A 209 6.02 8.07 14.66
CA GLU A 209 6.24 9.17 13.72
C GLU A 209 7.26 8.81 12.63
N ALA A 210 8.28 8.01 12.95
CA ALA A 210 9.16 7.48 11.92
C ALA A 210 8.40 6.52 10.98
N LEU A 211 7.51 5.70 11.55
CA LEU A 211 6.65 4.76 10.80
C LEU A 211 5.73 5.46 9.80
N SER A 212 5.05 6.53 10.21
CA SER A 212 4.13 7.26 9.34
C SER A 212 4.82 7.84 8.08
N ARG A 213 6.09 8.22 8.22
CA ARG A 213 6.91 8.81 7.15
C ARG A 213 7.41 7.78 6.13
N ILE A 214 7.51 6.52 6.52
CA ILE A 214 7.98 5.43 5.63
C ILE A 214 6.84 4.66 4.97
N THR A 215 5.59 5.08 5.14
CA THR A 215 4.43 4.43 4.52
C THR A 215 4.45 4.56 2.99
N VAL A 216 5.13 5.59 2.45
CA VAL A 216 5.23 5.88 1.02
C VAL A 216 6.64 6.42 0.75
N SER A 217 7.34 5.84 -0.23
CA SER A 217 8.71 6.21 -0.59
C SER A 217 8.99 5.91 -2.05
N ASP A 218 9.72 6.76 -2.74
CA ASP A 218 10.24 6.51 -4.09
C ASP A 218 11.51 5.64 -4.10
N ARG A 219 11.93 5.15 -2.92
CA ARG A 219 13.11 4.31 -2.71
C ARG A 219 12.73 2.95 -2.12
N TRP A 220 13.58 1.95 -2.36
CA TRP A 220 13.55 0.70 -1.62
C TRP A 220 13.86 0.95 -0.15
N GLN A 221 13.03 0.42 0.75
CA GLN A 221 13.22 0.57 2.19
C GLN A 221 13.49 -0.78 2.84
N PHE A 222 14.64 -0.87 3.50
CA PHE A 222 15.00 -2.00 4.35
C PHE A 222 14.82 -1.58 5.80
N LEU A 223 13.97 -2.31 6.52
CA LEU A 223 13.54 -2.01 7.89
C LEU A 223 13.98 -3.15 8.82
N PRO A 224 15.23 -3.12 9.34
CA PRO A 224 15.77 -4.20 10.17
C PRO A 224 14.91 -4.48 11.42
N ASP A 225 14.28 -3.43 11.95
CA ASP A 225 13.36 -3.49 13.08
C ASP A 225 12.17 -4.43 12.90
N PHE A 226 11.69 -4.60 11.67
CA PHE A 226 10.59 -5.51 11.33
C PHE A 226 11.05 -6.71 10.51
N ASP A 227 12.34 -6.74 10.16
CA ASP A 227 12.87 -7.65 9.15
C ASP A 227 12.08 -7.54 7.85
N GLU A 228 11.71 -6.30 7.47
CA GLU A 228 10.86 -5.98 6.30
C GLU A 228 11.65 -5.31 5.18
N ILE A 229 11.24 -5.59 3.94
CA ILE A 229 11.67 -4.93 2.72
C ILE A 229 10.44 -4.41 1.98
N ARG A 230 10.43 -3.11 1.67
CA ARG A 230 9.33 -2.44 0.96
C ARG A 230 9.86 -1.87 -0.36
N PRO A 231 9.22 -2.18 -1.50
CA PRO A 231 9.57 -1.59 -2.78
C PRO A 231 9.15 -0.11 -2.82
N PRO A 232 9.75 0.66 -3.75
CA PRO A 232 9.27 2.00 -4.08
C PRO A 232 7.77 2.02 -4.36
N TYR A 233 7.08 2.99 -3.79
CA TYR A 233 5.67 3.30 -3.99
C TYR A 233 5.44 4.81 -3.89
N SER A 234 4.92 5.43 -4.96
CA SER A 234 4.58 6.87 -4.99
C SER A 234 3.09 7.13 -4.68
N ARG A 235 2.81 8.24 -3.97
CA ARG A 235 1.45 8.69 -3.59
C ARG A 235 0.63 9.26 -4.75
N ASP A 236 1.29 9.66 -5.82
CA ASP A 236 0.69 10.37 -6.96
C ASP A 236 0.27 9.41 -8.10
N SER A 237 0.61 8.13 -7.96
CA SER A 237 0.54 7.13 -9.02
C SER A 237 -0.78 6.36 -9.06
N LEU A 238 -1.92 7.03 -8.80
CA LEU A 238 -3.26 6.46 -9.02
C LEU A 238 -3.50 6.26 -10.53
N GLY A 239 -2.83 5.27 -11.12
CA GLY A 239 -3.12 4.73 -12.44
C GLY A 239 -3.14 5.73 -13.61
N GLN A 240 -2.43 6.85 -13.52
CA GLN A 240 -2.50 7.89 -14.57
C GLN A 240 -1.65 7.55 -15.79
N THR A 241 -0.63 6.69 -15.65
CA THR A 241 0.18 6.18 -16.78
C THR A 241 0.54 4.70 -16.62
N SER A 242 0.79 3.99 -17.72
CA SER A 242 1.32 2.61 -17.69
C SER A 242 2.75 2.51 -17.11
N LEU A 243 3.42 3.65 -16.93
CA LEU A 243 4.73 3.77 -16.27
C LEU A 243 4.61 3.86 -14.73
N ASP A 244 3.42 4.16 -14.20
CA ASP A 244 3.12 4.21 -12.76
C ASP A 244 3.00 2.81 -12.11
N TRP A 245 3.03 1.77 -12.94
CA TRP A 245 3.02 0.35 -12.57
C TRP A 245 4.45 -0.20 -12.61
N GLY A 246 5.43 0.58 -12.12
CA GLY A 246 6.85 0.27 -12.23
C GLY A 246 7.19 -1.14 -11.72
N HIS A 247 7.86 -1.92 -12.57
CA HIS A 247 8.43 -3.19 -12.18
C HIS A 247 9.64 -2.96 -11.30
N THR A 248 9.49 -3.24 -10.01
CA THR A 248 10.56 -3.04 -9.04
C THR A 248 11.44 -4.29 -8.97
N MET A 249 12.75 -4.09 -8.85
CA MET A 249 13.71 -5.17 -8.69
C MET A 249 14.76 -4.83 -7.65
N ALA A 250 15.16 -5.82 -6.86
CA ALA A 250 16.31 -5.73 -5.97
C ALA A 250 17.11 -7.04 -6.05
N ILE A 251 18.30 -6.98 -6.64
CA ILE A 251 19.21 -8.13 -6.77
C ILE A 251 20.37 -7.96 -5.80
N ASN A 252 20.60 -8.96 -4.96
CA ASN A 252 21.76 -9.01 -4.08
C ASN A 252 23.00 -9.44 -4.88
N THR A 253 23.91 -8.50 -5.12
CA THR A 253 25.04 -8.71 -6.03
C THR A 253 26.18 -9.49 -5.40
N ASP A 254 26.24 -9.51 -4.06
CA ASP A 254 27.24 -10.24 -3.27
C ASP A 254 26.91 -11.73 -3.16
N ARG A 255 25.64 -12.11 -3.28
CA ARG A 255 25.18 -13.51 -3.16
C ARG A 255 25.06 -14.18 -4.51
N CYS A 256 26.17 -14.67 -5.04
CA CYS A 256 26.15 -15.59 -6.18
C CYS A 256 26.10 -17.04 -5.70
N LEU A 257 24.98 -17.73 -5.93
CA LEU A 257 24.70 -19.02 -5.33
C LEU A 257 24.46 -20.11 -6.37
N ALA A 258 24.93 -21.32 -6.05
CA ALA A 258 24.43 -22.57 -6.57
C ALA A 258 23.56 -23.23 -5.49
N GLU A 259 22.63 -24.11 -5.89
CA GLU A 259 21.82 -24.91 -4.97
C GLU A 259 21.14 -24.08 -3.85
N GLU A 260 20.42 -23.01 -4.20
CA GLU A 260 19.87 -22.06 -3.25
C GLU A 260 18.47 -22.44 -2.73
N THR A 261 18.19 -22.03 -1.49
CA THR A 261 16.88 -22.00 -0.87
C THR A 261 16.59 -20.58 -0.43
N ILE A 262 15.46 -20.04 -0.90
CA ILE A 262 14.99 -18.72 -0.53
C ILE A 262 13.63 -18.86 0.13
N GLU A 263 13.51 -18.33 1.34
CA GLU A 263 12.27 -18.33 2.12
C GLU A 263 11.94 -16.91 2.54
N CYS A 264 10.66 -16.53 2.46
CA CYS A 264 10.18 -15.27 2.98
C CYS A 264 8.68 -15.36 3.29
N GLU A 265 8.19 -14.36 4.00
CA GLU A 265 6.77 -14.05 4.00
C GLU A 265 6.55 -12.80 3.15
N PHE A 266 5.48 -12.79 2.37
CA PHE A 266 5.11 -11.64 1.58
C PHE A 266 3.64 -11.30 1.79
N LYS A 267 3.33 -10.01 1.61
CA LYS A 267 1.98 -9.46 1.66
C LYS A 267 1.80 -8.55 0.47
N MET A 268 0.69 -8.73 -0.25
CA MET A 268 0.31 -7.88 -1.38
C MET A 268 -0.93 -7.06 -1.01
N THR A 269 -0.93 -5.78 -1.36
CA THR A 269 -2.07 -4.87 -1.15
C THR A 269 -2.52 -4.29 -2.49
N GLY A 270 -3.83 -4.10 -2.67
CA GLY A 270 -4.36 -3.54 -3.92
C GLY A 270 -4.02 -4.41 -5.14
N GLU A 271 -3.54 -3.75 -6.19
CA GLU A 271 -3.03 -4.33 -7.44
C GLU A 271 -1.53 -4.58 -7.22
N ALA A 272 -1.05 -5.82 -7.36
CA ALA A 272 0.34 -6.19 -7.05
C ALA A 272 0.82 -7.46 -7.76
N ASN A 273 2.12 -7.67 -7.76
CA ASN A 273 2.74 -8.96 -8.02
C ASN A 273 3.98 -9.06 -7.14
N PHE A 274 4.29 -10.25 -6.69
CA PHE A 274 5.53 -10.52 -5.97
C PHE A 274 6.28 -11.69 -6.59
N GLY A 275 7.60 -11.61 -6.60
CA GLY A 275 8.44 -12.71 -7.02
C GLY A 275 9.84 -12.74 -6.42
N ILE A 276 10.43 -13.93 -6.51
CA ILE A 276 11.79 -14.24 -6.07
C ILE A 276 12.64 -14.52 -7.31
N ILE A 277 13.77 -13.82 -7.41
CA ILE A 277 14.77 -13.98 -8.47
C ILE A 277 15.77 -15.07 -8.06
N LEU A 278 16.10 -15.96 -9.00
CA LEU A 278 17.09 -17.02 -8.89
C LEU A 278 18.00 -17.00 -10.11
N GLY A 279 19.24 -17.45 -9.93
CA GLY A 279 20.15 -17.69 -11.06
C GLY A 279 20.36 -16.45 -11.94
N ALA A 280 20.31 -15.24 -11.39
CA ALA A 280 20.46 -14.02 -12.18
C ALA A 280 21.89 -13.89 -12.71
N GLN A 281 22.00 -13.75 -14.04
CA GLN A 281 23.25 -13.46 -14.73
C GLN A 281 23.48 -11.94 -14.81
N ASP A 282 22.39 -11.20 -15.00
CA ASP A 282 22.24 -9.75 -14.92
C ASP A 282 20.75 -9.46 -14.55
N ASN A 283 20.30 -8.20 -14.66
CA ASN A 283 18.91 -7.83 -14.35
C ASN A 283 17.91 -8.05 -15.51
N GLY A 284 18.33 -8.62 -16.63
CA GLY A 284 17.51 -9.04 -17.77
C GLY A 284 17.42 -10.56 -17.97
N HIS A 285 18.35 -11.33 -17.40
CA HIS A 285 18.48 -12.78 -17.58
C HIS A 285 18.47 -13.53 -16.25
N TYR A 286 17.32 -14.10 -15.89
CA TYR A 286 17.12 -14.78 -14.61
C TYR A 286 15.87 -15.68 -14.63
N TYR A 287 15.77 -16.59 -13.66
CA TYR A 287 14.48 -17.20 -13.32
C TYR A 287 13.77 -16.39 -12.25
N THR A 288 12.45 -16.35 -12.31
CA THR A 288 11.64 -15.76 -11.23
C THR A 288 10.45 -16.63 -10.90
N VAL A 289 10.17 -16.79 -9.61
CA VAL A 289 8.87 -17.29 -9.16
C VAL A 289 7.95 -16.10 -9.08
N GLN A 290 6.83 -16.10 -9.80
CA GLN A 290 5.84 -15.02 -9.76
C GLN A 290 4.54 -15.44 -9.10
N ILE A 291 4.06 -14.55 -8.24
CA ILE A 291 2.77 -14.62 -7.58
C ILE A 291 1.93 -13.43 -8.06
N PRO A 292 1.01 -13.65 -9.02
CA PRO A 292 0.14 -12.58 -9.48
C PRO A 292 -0.90 -12.25 -8.41
N ARG A 293 -1.29 -10.98 -8.27
CA ARG A 293 -2.50 -10.61 -7.51
C ARG A 293 -3.76 -10.77 -8.35
N TRP A 294 -3.75 -10.25 -9.57
CA TRP A 294 -4.88 -10.33 -10.50
C TRP A 294 -4.96 -11.75 -11.08
N GLY A 295 -6.19 -12.27 -11.16
CA GLY A 295 -6.44 -13.67 -11.53
C GLY A 295 -6.44 -14.64 -10.35
N GLN A 296 -6.07 -14.20 -9.13
CA GLN A 296 -6.21 -15.03 -7.94
C GLN A 296 -7.68 -15.30 -7.59
N LEU A 297 -7.93 -16.49 -7.04
CA LEU A 297 -9.27 -16.94 -6.69
C LEU A 297 -9.62 -16.52 -5.25
N TRP A 298 -10.12 -15.30 -5.09
CA TRP A 298 -10.56 -14.78 -3.78
C TRP A 298 -11.56 -15.75 -3.13
N ARG A 299 -11.33 -16.08 -1.86
CA ARG A 299 -12.16 -16.99 -1.04
C ARG A 299 -12.16 -18.45 -1.48
N ALA A 300 -11.43 -18.80 -2.52
CA ALA A 300 -11.09 -20.19 -2.80
C ALA A 300 -9.87 -20.60 -1.96
N ARG A 301 -9.78 -21.90 -1.67
CA ARG A 301 -8.57 -22.52 -1.14
C ARG A 301 -7.71 -23.00 -2.31
N ALA A 302 -7.34 -22.05 -3.17
CA ALA A 302 -6.56 -22.30 -4.37
C ALA A 302 -5.79 -21.00 -4.73
N PHE A 303 -4.51 -21.13 -5.10
CA PHE A 303 -3.60 -20.00 -5.25
C PHE A 303 -2.72 -20.15 -6.48
N TRP A 304 -2.74 -19.18 -7.39
CA TRP A 304 -1.89 -19.21 -8.57
C TRP A 304 -0.44 -18.87 -8.23
N ALA A 305 0.49 -19.67 -8.74
CA ALA A 305 1.92 -19.40 -8.73
C ALA A 305 2.53 -19.83 -10.07
N GLY A 306 3.53 -19.07 -10.53
CA GLY A 306 4.27 -19.35 -11.76
C GLY A 306 5.77 -19.41 -11.52
N ILE A 307 6.47 -20.22 -12.31
CA ILE A 307 7.91 -20.12 -12.52
C ILE A 307 8.09 -19.57 -13.93
N CYS A 308 8.80 -18.46 -14.03
CA CYS A 308 9.04 -17.73 -15.26
C CYS A 308 10.53 -17.57 -15.51
N MET A 309 10.85 -17.25 -16.76
CA MET A 309 12.19 -16.91 -17.22
C MET A 309 12.19 -15.53 -17.87
N ALA A 310 13.11 -14.67 -17.45
CA ALA A 310 13.48 -13.46 -18.17
C ALA A 310 14.66 -13.79 -19.08
N ASP A 311 14.52 -13.57 -20.39
CA ASP A 311 15.49 -13.93 -21.42
C ASP A 311 16.15 -12.72 -22.09
N GLY A 312 16.10 -11.55 -21.44
CA GLY A 312 16.60 -10.28 -21.99
C GLY A 312 15.70 -9.66 -23.06
N SER A 313 14.64 -10.34 -23.54
CA SER A 313 13.65 -9.73 -24.45
C SER A 313 12.78 -8.67 -23.76
N GLY A 314 12.79 -8.70 -22.43
CA GLY A 314 11.89 -7.97 -21.56
C GLY A 314 10.66 -8.79 -21.15
N HIS A 315 10.23 -9.78 -21.93
CA HIS A 315 9.07 -10.57 -21.53
C HIS A 315 9.46 -11.62 -20.49
N LEU A 316 8.53 -11.92 -19.58
CA LEU A 316 8.61 -13.10 -18.73
C LEU A 316 7.91 -14.26 -19.42
N ARG A 317 8.66 -15.33 -19.70
CA ARG A 317 8.13 -16.58 -20.24
C ARG A 317 7.71 -17.49 -19.12
N ASN A 318 6.42 -17.83 -19.04
CA ASN A 318 5.94 -18.84 -18.11
C ASN A 318 6.54 -20.20 -18.51
N LEU A 319 7.34 -20.79 -17.63
CA LEU A 319 7.82 -22.17 -17.78
C LEU A 319 6.82 -23.16 -17.18
N GLN A 320 6.22 -22.79 -16.05
CA GLN A 320 5.16 -23.55 -15.40
C GLN A 320 4.25 -22.62 -14.62
N MET A 321 2.93 -22.74 -14.78
CA MET A 321 1.94 -22.05 -13.96
C MET A 321 0.99 -23.09 -13.34
N GLN A 322 0.72 -22.97 -12.04
CA GLN A 322 -0.08 -23.95 -11.33
C GLN A 322 -1.04 -23.27 -10.35
N LEU A 323 -2.28 -23.79 -10.31
CA LEU A 323 -3.22 -23.48 -9.26
C LEU A 323 -2.94 -24.41 -8.07
N VAL A 324 -2.28 -23.87 -7.05
CA VAL A 324 -1.87 -24.59 -5.84
C VAL A 324 -3.07 -24.78 -4.93
N PRO A 325 -3.52 -26.02 -4.66
CA PRO A 325 -4.71 -26.25 -3.83
C PRO A 325 -4.42 -25.98 -2.35
N TYR A 326 -5.47 -25.81 -1.55
CA TYR A 326 -5.45 -25.67 -0.08
C TYR A 326 -4.79 -24.41 0.49
N VAL A 327 -4.16 -23.58 -0.34
CA VAL A 327 -3.64 -22.25 0.02
C VAL A 327 -4.77 -21.23 -0.04
N VAL A 328 -4.90 -20.41 1.01
CA VAL A 328 -5.98 -19.41 1.11
C VAL A 328 -5.53 -18.11 0.48
N CYS A 329 -6.26 -17.65 -0.54
CA CYS A 329 -6.04 -16.32 -1.10
C CYS A 329 -6.90 -15.27 -0.39
N GLN A 330 -6.28 -14.43 0.44
CA GLN A 330 -6.93 -13.34 1.17
C GLN A 330 -6.25 -11.99 0.95
N TRP A 331 -6.98 -10.92 1.27
CA TRP A 331 -6.48 -9.56 1.18
C TRP A 331 -5.57 -9.25 2.37
N ASN A 332 -4.45 -8.58 2.12
CA ASN A 332 -3.53 -8.07 3.13
C ASN A 332 -3.07 -9.12 4.16
N THR A 333 -3.02 -10.40 3.77
CA THR A 333 -2.48 -11.47 4.61
C THR A 333 -1.02 -11.74 4.27
N TRP A 334 -0.25 -12.13 5.27
CA TRP A 334 1.08 -12.69 5.08
C TRP A 334 0.95 -14.12 4.56
N ILE A 335 1.74 -14.45 3.54
CA ILE A 335 1.83 -15.76 2.91
C ILE A 335 3.29 -16.19 2.91
N HIS A 336 3.56 -17.42 3.33
CA HIS A 336 4.92 -17.98 3.29
C HIS A 336 5.23 -18.51 1.89
N LEU A 337 6.35 -18.08 1.33
CA LEU A 337 6.91 -18.59 0.08
C LEU A 337 8.27 -19.20 0.34
N LYS A 338 8.43 -20.45 -0.06
CA LYS A 338 9.71 -21.12 -0.17
C LYS A 338 10.00 -21.47 -1.62
N VAL A 339 11.22 -21.21 -2.04
CA VAL A 339 11.73 -21.57 -3.37
C VAL A 339 13.05 -22.29 -3.19
N GLU A 340 13.21 -23.40 -3.88
CA GLU A 340 14.43 -24.18 -3.88
C GLU A 340 14.87 -24.43 -5.32
N ARG A 341 16.15 -24.17 -5.59
CA ARG A 341 16.80 -24.62 -6.83
C ARG A 341 17.84 -25.69 -6.49
N ARG A 342 17.74 -26.85 -7.15
CA ARG A 342 18.72 -27.93 -7.07
C ARG A 342 19.09 -28.41 -8.47
N GLY A 343 20.34 -28.18 -8.87
CA GLY A 343 20.80 -28.29 -10.25
C GLY A 343 19.95 -27.41 -11.17
N ASN A 344 19.30 -28.08 -12.14
CA ASN A 344 18.36 -27.50 -13.09
C ASN A 344 16.89 -27.59 -12.62
N CYS A 345 16.61 -28.11 -11.43
CA CYS A 345 15.26 -28.21 -10.88
C CYS A 345 14.94 -27.01 -10.01
N ILE A 346 13.82 -26.33 -10.28
CA ILE A 346 13.25 -25.30 -9.41
C ILE A 346 11.95 -25.85 -8.83
N GLN A 347 11.76 -25.72 -7.52
CA GLN A 347 10.57 -26.15 -6.80
C GLN A 347 10.09 -25.03 -5.87
N THR A 348 8.78 -24.86 -5.79
CA THR A 348 8.15 -23.88 -4.90
C THR A 348 7.24 -24.53 -3.87
N TRP A 349 7.04 -23.85 -2.74
CA TRP A 349 6.02 -24.15 -1.74
C TRP A 349 5.36 -22.84 -1.29
N ILE A 350 4.04 -22.85 -1.23
CA ILE A 350 3.23 -21.70 -0.80
C ILE A 350 2.44 -22.16 0.43
N ASP A 351 2.64 -21.51 1.57
CA ASP A 351 2.12 -21.92 2.88
C ASP A 351 2.36 -23.43 3.15
N GLY A 352 3.57 -23.89 2.85
CA GLY A 352 3.98 -25.30 2.99
C GLY A 352 3.38 -26.26 1.94
N THR A 353 2.46 -25.81 1.08
CA THR A 353 1.89 -26.65 0.02
C THR A 353 2.77 -26.62 -1.22
N LYS A 354 3.08 -27.80 -1.75
CA LYS A 354 3.94 -27.95 -2.94
C LYS A 354 3.31 -27.27 -4.17
N GLY A 355 4.02 -26.28 -4.69
CA GLY A 355 3.62 -25.48 -5.85
C GLY A 355 4.25 -25.96 -7.16
N PRO A 356 4.29 -25.10 -8.20
CA PRO A 356 4.92 -25.41 -9.47
C PRO A 356 6.38 -25.84 -9.31
N SER A 357 6.81 -26.68 -10.25
CA SER A 357 8.19 -27.14 -10.40
C SER A 357 8.54 -27.25 -11.87
N VAL A 358 9.79 -26.92 -12.20
CA VAL A 358 10.33 -27.02 -13.56
C VAL A 358 11.73 -27.59 -13.52
N VAL A 359 12.09 -28.29 -14.59
CA VAL A 359 13.48 -28.65 -14.90
C VAL A 359 13.90 -27.83 -16.12
N ASP A 360 14.83 -26.89 -15.94
CA ASP A 360 15.33 -25.99 -16.96
C ASP A 360 16.80 -25.64 -16.69
N ASP A 361 17.65 -25.70 -17.72
CA ASP A 361 19.09 -25.52 -17.62
C ASP A 361 19.62 -24.25 -18.30
N THR A 362 18.70 -23.33 -18.68
CA THR A 362 19.05 -22.05 -19.32
C THR A 362 20.00 -21.21 -18.46
N TYR A 363 19.72 -21.10 -17.15
CA TYR A 363 20.58 -20.37 -16.21
C TYR A 363 21.13 -21.29 -15.13
N GLY A 364 22.46 -21.26 -14.96
CA GLY A 364 23.14 -22.00 -13.90
C GLY A 364 23.08 -21.27 -12.54
N PRO A 365 24.15 -21.34 -11.73
CA PRO A 365 24.29 -20.49 -10.54
C PRO A 365 23.99 -19.02 -10.84
N GLY A 366 23.83 -18.16 -9.84
CA GLY A 366 23.64 -16.74 -10.10
C GLY A 366 23.21 -15.95 -8.90
N ARG A 367 22.94 -14.66 -9.12
CA ARG A 367 22.47 -13.78 -8.06
C ARG A 367 21.01 -14.04 -7.76
N VAL A 368 20.61 -13.63 -6.57
CA VAL A 368 19.27 -13.83 -6.02
C VAL A 368 18.69 -12.48 -5.66
N GLY A 369 17.37 -12.40 -5.59
CA GLY A 369 16.72 -11.13 -5.34
C GLY A 369 15.21 -11.25 -5.22
N ILE A 370 14.58 -10.09 -5.22
CA ILE A 370 13.13 -9.95 -5.21
C ILE A 370 12.71 -9.04 -6.34
N THR A 371 11.49 -9.23 -6.81
CA THR A 371 10.93 -8.43 -7.89
C THR A 371 9.42 -8.42 -7.83
N GLY A 372 8.78 -7.49 -8.50
CA GLY A 372 7.33 -7.43 -8.53
C GLY A 372 6.82 -6.14 -9.12
N PHE A 373 5.51 -5.96 -9.00
CA PHE A 373 4.83 -4.76 -9.44
C PHE A 373 4.05 -4.18 -8.27
N THR A 374 4.03 -2.84 -8.22
CA THR A 374 3.17 -2.06 -7.32
C THR A 374 3.31 -2.46 -5.84
N ARG A 375 2.22 -2.62 -5.07
CA ARG A 375 2.29 -2.64 -3.59
C ARG A 375 2.43 -4.05 -3.01
N TYR A 376 3.67 -4.44 -2.70
CA TYR A 376 3.97 -5.62 -1.88
C TYR A 376 4.92 -5.29 -0.73
N THR A 377 4.97 -6.14 0.28
CA THR A 377 5.96 -6.09 1.37
C THR A 377 6.49 -7.48 1.59
N VAL A 378 7.79 -7.60 1.81
CA VAL A 378 8.47 -8.85 2.13
C VAL A 378 8.98 -8.76 3.55
N ARG A 379 8.95 -9.87 4.30
CA ARG A 379 9.64 -9.98 5.58
C ARG A 379 10.27 -11.35 5.78
N HIS A 380 11.18 -11.45 6.74
CA HIS A 380 11.84 -12.70 7.09
C HIS A 380 12.52 -13.37 5.88
N LEU A 381 13.13 -12.54 5.01
CA LEU A 381 13.85 -13.01 3.84
C LEU A 381 15.11 -13.75 4.28
N ARG A 382 15.12 -15.06 4.02
CA ARG A 382 16.25 -15.95 4.24
C ARG A 382 16.70 -16.49 2.91
N ILE A 383 18.01 -16.43 2.70
CA ILE A 383 18.67 -16.89 1.49
C ILE A 383 19.83 -17.76 1.95
N ASP A 384 19.72 -19.06 1.68
CA ASP A 384 20.74 -20.06 1.95
C ASP A 384 21.18 -20.70 0.63
N GLY A 385 22.44 -21.10 0.51
CA GLY A 385 22.95 -21.73 -0.71
C GLY A 385 24.47 -21.86 -0.71
N GLU A 386 25.00 -22.59 -1.69
CA GLU A 386 26.44 -22.72 -1.89
C GLU A 386 26.97 -21.50 -2.64
N ALA A 387 27.79 -20.69 -1.99
CA ALA A 387 28.45 -19.57 -2.64
C ALA A 387 29.44 -20.06 -3.70
N VAL A 388 29.39 -19.46 -4.90
CA VAL A 388 30.27 -19.82 -6.00
C VAL A 388 31.00 -18.59 -6.55
N ASP A 389 32.27 -18.78 -6.91
CA ASP A 389 33.07 -17.75 -7.57
C ASP A 389 32.50 -17.43 -8.95
N ARG A 390 32.40 -16.14 -9.27
CA ARG A 390 31.80 -15.69 -10.53
C ARG A 390 32.32 -14.38 -11.07
N PRO A 391 32.02 -14.08 -12.35
CA PRO A 391 32.29 -12.79 -12.95
C PRO A 391 31.71 -11.66 -12.11
N GLU A 392 32.39 -10.51 -12.19
CA GLU A 392 31.95 -9.25 -11.64
C GLU A 392 30.53 -8.91 -12.14
N TRP A 393 29.67 -8.44 -11.22
CA TRP A 393 28.32 -8.04 -11.56
C TRP A 393 28.35 -6.83 -12.51
N GLN A 394 27.69 -6.96 -13.66
CA GLN A 394 27.61 -5.89 -14.64
C GLN A 394 26.47 -4.96 -14.27
N ALA A 395 26.78 -3.89 -13.53
CA ALA A 395 25.79 -2.85 -13.24
C ALA A 395 25.30 -2.15 -14.54
N GLY A 396 24.06 -1.68 -14.52
CA GLY A 396 23.39 -1.06 -15.68
C GLY A 396 22.08 -1.77 -15.98
N ASP A 397 21.20 -1.17 -16.78
CA ASP A 397 19.93 -1.78 -17.15
C ASP A 397 20.10 -2.68 -18.38
N HIS A 398 20.05 -4.00 -18.18
CA HIS A 398 20.13 -5.03 -19.22
C HIS A 398 18.77 -5.66 -19.50
N ARG A 399 17.70 -5.15 -18.88
CA ARG A 399 16.35 -5.52 -19.27
C ARG A 399 16.16 -5.14 -20.73
N GLY A 400 15.54 -6.03 -21.51
CA GLY A 400 14.94 -5.61 -22.77
C GLY A 400 13.91 -4.51 -22.53
N GLN A 401 13.25 -4.03 -23.58
CA GLN A 401 12.07 -3.19 -23.39
C GLN A 401 10.78 -4.03 -23.40
N PRO A 402 10.16 -4.30 -22.23
CA PRO A 402 8.83 -4.90 -22.13
C PRO A 402 7.82 -3.97 -21.47
N TRP A 403 6.98 -3.31 -22.25
CA TRP A 403 5.99 -2.41 -21.66
C TRP A 403 4.72 -2.48 -22.47
N PHE A 404 3.73 -3.23 -21.96
CA PHE A 404 2.33 -3.28 -22.39
C PHE A 404 2.09 -2.91 -23.86
N LEU A 405 2.61 -3.74 -24.77
CA LEU A 405 2.24 -3.79 -26.17
C LEU A 405 2.27 -5.28 -26.56
N PRO A 406 1.34 -5.74 -27.44
CA PRO A 406 1.24 -7.16 -27.80
C PRO A 406 2.61 -7.69 -28.22
N VAL A 407 2.90 -8.93 -27.82
CA VAL A 407 4.01 -9.70 -28.40
C VAL A 407 3.89 -9.55 -29.93
N PRO A 408 4.95 -9.16 -30.65
CA PRO A 408 4.96 -9.33 -32.09
C PRO A 408 4.96 -10.83 -32.32
N THR A 409 3.78 -11.40 -32.52
CA THR A 409 3.60 -12.77 -32.98
C THR A 409 2.97 -12.71 -34.35
N ASP A 410 3.56 -13.45 -35.28
CA ASP A 410 2.99 -13.67 -36.61
C ASP A 410 1.84 -14.72 -36.56
N ASP A 411 1.51 -15.24 -35.37
CA ASP A 411 0.52 -16.30 -35.16
C ASP A 411 -0.82 -15.72 -34.71
N THR A 412 -1.81 -15.78 -35.60
CA THR A 412 -3.09 -15.05 -35.56
C THR A 412 -4.13 -15.63 -34.59
N HIS A 413 -3.73 -16.56 -33.72
CA HIS A 413 -4.64 -17.32 -32.85
C HIS A 413 -4.49 -17.03 -31.34
N VAL A 414 -3.69 -16.03 -30.94
CA VAL A 414 -3.42 -15.72 -29.53
C VAL A 414 -4.06 -14.38 -29.12
N LEU A 415 -4.86 -14.39 -28.05
CA LEU A 415 -5.73 -13.29 -27.58
C LEU A 415 -5.29 -12.77 -26.20
N GLN A 416 -5.16 -11.45 -26.00
CA GLN A 416 -4.98 -10.81 -24.66
C GLN A 416 -5.62 -9.38 -24.62
N GLY A 417 -6.52 -9.10 -23.65
CA GLY A 417 -7.48 -7.95 -23.56
C GLY A 417 -6.94 -6.62 -22.98
N SER A 418 -7.70 -5.62 -22.50
CA SER A 418 -9.17 -5.39 -22.36
C SER A 418 -9.57 -4.02 -22.94
N GLY A 419 -10.16 -4.07 -24.11
CA GLY A 419 -10.79 -3.01 -24.89
C GLY A 419 -11.38 -3.72 -26.11
N GLU A 420 -12.62 -3.44 -26.49
CA GLU A 420 -13.24 -4.18 -27.60
C GLU A 420 -12.50 -3.81 -28.90
N LEU A 421 -11.71 -4.75 -29.41
CA LEU A 421 -11.16 -4.67 -30.76
C LEU A 421 -12.24 -5.15 -31.73
N LEU A 422 -12.77 -4.24 -32.52
CA LEU A 422 -13.73 -4.56 -33.56
C LEU A 422 -13.00 -4.74 -34.88
N HIS A 423 -13.15 -5.91 -35.48
CA HIS A 423 -12.66 -6.18 -36.83
C HIS A 423 -13.69 -5.66 -37.83
N LEU A 424 -13.33 -4.61 -38.59
CA LEU A 424 -14.26 -3.95 -39.52
C LEU A 424 -14.12 -4.48 -40.96
N SER A 425 -12.88 -4.78 -41.40
CA SER A 425 -12.55 -5.43 -42.68
C SER A 425 -11.10 -5.94 -42.70
N ASP A 426 -10.69 -6.64 -43.77
CA ASP A 426 -9.43 -7.40 -43.88
C ASP A 426 -8.14 -6.60 -43.59
N ASP A 427 -8.18 -5.27 -43.64
CA ASP A 427 -7.02 -4.39 -43.41
C ASP A 427 -7.26 -3.32 -42.32
N GLU A 428 -8.39 -3.34 -41.60
CA GLU A 428 -8.73 -2.31 -40.60
C GLU A 428 -9.18 -2.91 -39.27
N ILE A 429 -8.46 -2.53 -38.20
CA ILE A 429 -8.81 -2.84 -36.81
C ILE A 429 -9.16 -1.53 -36.11
N LEU A 430 -10.36 -1.46 -35.53
CA LEU A 430 -10.79 -0.35 -34.69
C LEU A 430 -10.58 -0.70 -33.21
N MET A 431 -9.81 0.12 -32.51
CA MET A 431 -9.73 0.09 -31.05
C MET A 431 -10.85 0.97 -30.48
N VAL A 432 -11.85 0.35 -29.85
CA VAL A 432 -12.86 1.09 -29.08
C VAL A 432 -12.34 1.27 -27.66
N LEU A 433 -11.94 2.50 -27.35
CA LEU A 433 -11.76 2.94 -25.98
C LEU A 433 -13.11 3.48 -25.51
N ASP A 434 -13.67 2.92 -24.44
CA ASP A 434 -14.87 3.50 -23.82
C ASP A 434 -14.46 4.82 -23.17
N ASP A 435 -14.67 5.89 -23.92
CA ASP A 435 -14.41 7.25 -23.48
C ASP A 435 -15.59 7.66 -22.58
N GLN A 436 -15.66 7.09 -21.38
CA GLN A 436 -16.45 7.66 -20.29
C GLN A 436 -15.80 8.99 -19.89
N ARG A 437 -16.01 10.01 -20.74
CA ARG A 437 -15.77 11.43 -20.45
C ARG A 437 -16.89 11.96 -19.54
N PRO A 438 -16.61 13.04 -18.79
CA PRO A 438 -16.56 13.14 -17.32
C PRO A 438 -17.87 13.05 -16.55
#